data_AF-A0A7V8X2A5-F1
#
_entry.id   AF-A0A7V8X2A5-F1
#
_cell.length_a   1.000
_cell.length_b   1.000
_cell.length_c   1.000
_cell.angle_alpha   90.00
_cell.angle_beta   90.00
_cell.angle_gamma   90.00
#
_symmetry.space_group_name_H-M   'P 1'
#
loop_
_entity.id
_entity.type
_entity.pdbx_description
1 polymer ?
#
loop_
_entity_poly.entity_id
_entity_poly.type
_entity_poly.pdbx_seq_one_letter_code
_entity_poly.pdbx_strand_id
1 'polypeptide(L)'
;GWAGAARDLQERMTALTPALEDGDRGALAAGFVLSAAVLRALQSDPLLPPPLLPAGWPGPALRDDYDRYDAAYRRVLRAWFREARRP
;
A
#
# COMPACT_ATOMS: atom_id res chain seq x y z
N GLY A 1 -4.88 -5.17 17.53
CA GLY A 1 -3.64 -5.95 17.45
C GLY A 1 -3.10 -5.95 16.03
N TRP A 2 -1.85 -6.39 15.82
CA TRP A 2 -1.15 -6.38 14.51
C TRP A 2 -1.97 -6.90 13.34
N ALA A 3 -2.65 -8.04 13.52
CA ALA A 3 -3.48 -8.65 12.47
C ALA A 3 -4.73 -7.85 12.10
N GLY A 4 -5.24 -6.99 12.99
CA GLY A 4 -6.35 -6.08 12.66
C GLY A 4 -5.85 -4.91 11.82
N ALA A 5 -4.77 -4.26 12.27
CA ALA A 5 -4.17 -3.14 11.55
C ALA A 5 -3.68 -3.53 10.14
N ALA A 6 -3.13 -4.74 9.98
CA ALA A 6 -2.74 -5.27 8.67
C ALA A 6 -3.94 -5.44 7.73
N ARG A 7 -5.07 -5.97 8.23
CA ARG A 7 -6.31 -6.14 7.44
C ARG A 7 -6.90 -4.79 7.02
N ASP A 8 -6.99 -3.83 7.93
CA ASP A 8 -7.48 -2.49 7.62
C ASP A 8 -6.64 -1.80 6.53
N LEU A 9 -5.32 -1.98 6.56
CA LEU A 9 -4.43 -1.46 5.53
C LEU A 9 -4.64 -2.16 4.18
N GLN A 10 -4.81 -3.49 4.19
CA GLN A 10 -5.07 -4.27 3.00
C GLN A 10 -6.40 -3.88 2.32
N GLU A 11 -7.46 -3.69 3.09
CA GLU A 11 -8.76 -3.21 2.60
C GLU A 11 -8.64 -1.83 1.96
N ARG A 12 -7.90 -0.91 2.60
CA ARG A 12 -7.66 0.43 2.07
C ARG A 12 -6.83 0.43 0.80
N MET A 13 -5.80 -0.43 0.71
CA MET A 13 -5.02 -0.60 -0.53
C MET A 13 -5.90 -1.15 -1.64
N THR A 14 -6.72 -2.17 -1.34
CA THR A 14 -7.67 -2.76 -2.29
C THR A 14 -8.66 -1.73 -2.83
N ALA A 15 -9.19 -0.87 -1.97
CA ALA A 15 -10.13 0.18 -2.36
C ALA A 15 -9.49 1.29 -3.21
N LEU A 16 -8.23 1.66 -2.93
CA LEU A 16 -7.56 2.78 -3.61
C LEU A 16 -6.85 2.37 -4.91
N THR A 17 -6.45 1.10 -5.04
CA THR A 17 -5.67 0.59 -6.18
C THR A 17 -6.35 0.83 -7.53
N PRO A 18 -7.65 0.58 -7.74
CA PRO A 18 -8.30 0.82 -9.04
C PRO A 18 -8.17 2.27 -9.52
N ALA A 19 -8.38 3.26 -8.64
CA ALA A 19 -8.24 4.68 -9.00
C ALA A 19 -6.80 5.03 -9.40
N LEU A 20 -5.80 4.48 -8.68
CA LEU A 20 -4.39 4.63 -9.06
C LEU A 20 -4.08 3.91 -10.38
N GLU A 21 -4.72 2.77 -10.63
CA GLU A 21 -4.54 2.00 -11.86
C GLU A 21 -5.05 2.77 -13.07
N ASP A 22 -6.20 3.44 -12.92
CA ASP A 22 -6.83 4.34 -13.89
C ASP A 22 -6.08 5.66 -14.09
N GLY A 23 -5.05 5.93 -13.28
CA GLY A 23 -4.24 7.13 -13.41
C GLY A 23 -4.82 8.37 -12.71
N ASP A 24 -5.77 8.19 -11.79
CA ASP A 24 -6.39 9.30 -11.06
C ASP A 24 -5.36 10.02 -10.17
N ARG A 25 -5.19 11.32 -10.41
CA ARG A 25 -4.30 12.18 -9.63
C ARG A 25 -4.91 12.59 -8.30
N GLY A 26 -6.24 12.60 -8.19
CA GLY A 26 -6.95 12.84 -6.93
C GLY A 26 -6.56 11.82 -5.86
N ALA A 27 -6.24 10.59 -6.29
CA ALA A 27 -5.77 9.53 -5.42
C ALA A 27 -4.34 9.72 -4.87
N LEU A 28 -3.52 10.66 -5.40
CA LEU A 28 -2.12 10.81 -4.99
C LEU A 28 -1.95 11.20 -3.51
N ALA A 29 -2.80 12.10 -3.00
CA ALA A 29 -2.69 12.55 -1.61
C ALA A 29 -3.04 11.43 -0.63
N ALA A 30 -4.19 10.77 -0.83
CA ALA A 30 -4.59 9.60 -0.07
C ALA A 30 -3.55 8.48 -0.19
N GLY A 31 -3.00 8.31 -1.40
CA GLY A 31 -2.04 7.26 -1.68
C GLY A 31 -0.70 7.43 -0.99
N PHE A 32 -0.22 8.67 -0.87
CA PHE A 32 0.98 8.97 -0.09
C PHE A 32 0.81 8.59 1.39
N VAL A 33 -0.29 9.02 1.99
CA VAL A 33 -0.58 8.77 3.41
C VAL A 33 -0.73 7.27 3.69
N LEU A 34 -1.42 6.55 2.80
CA LEU A 34 -1.59 5.10 2.91
C LEU A 34 -0.24 4.37 2.76
N SER A 35 0.60 4.73 1.79
CA SER A 35 1.92 4.13 1.62
C SER A 35 2.79 4.29 2.87
N ALA A 36 2.81 5.50 3.46
CA ALA A 36 3.53 5.75 4.70
C ALA A 36 2.98 4.92 5.89
N ALA A 37 1.67 4.69 5.94
CA ALA A 37 1.05 3.85 6.98
C ALA A 37 1.43 2.38 6.82
N VAL A 38 1.43 1.85 5.59
CA VAL A 38 1.85 0.47 5.30
C VAL A 38 3.32 0.28 5.65
N LEU A 39 4.20 1.20 5.26
CA LEU A 39 5.63 1.13 5.59
C LEU A 39 5.87 1.10 7.11
N ARG A 40 5.16 1.93 7.89
CA ARG A 40 5.27 1.90 9.36
C ARG A 40 4.79 0.56 9.94
N ALA A 41 3.71 0.01 9.41
CA ALA A 41 3.21 -1.30 9.85
C ALA A 41 4.21 -2.42 9.57
N LEU A 42 4.82 -2.43 8.37
CA LEU A 42 5.86 -3.40 7.98
C LEU A 42 7.13 -3.25 8.82
N GLN A 43 7.59 -2.01 9.09
CA GLN A 43 8.75 -1.76 9.93
C GLN A 43 8.57 -2.21 11.38
N SER A 44 7.32 -2.26 11.82
CA SER A 44 7.00 -2.63 13.19
C SER A 44 6.61 -4.12 13.30
N ASP A 45 6.58 -4.87 12.18
CA ASP A 45 6.32 -6.31 12.15
C ASP A 45 7.38 -7.10 12.95
N PRO A 46 6.99 -7.85 14.00
CA PRO A 46 7.92 -8.61 14.83
C PRO A 46 8.56 -9.83 14.14
N LEU A 47 8.21 -10.14 12.88
CA LEU A 47 8.76 -11.27 12.11
C LEU A 47 8.70 -12.60 12.88
N LEU A 48 7.55 -12.87 13.49
CA LEU A 48 7.35 -14.06 14.32
C LEU A 48 7.54 -15.35 13.51
N PRO A 49 8.18 -16.38 14.10
CA PRO A 49 8.27 -17.69 13.48
C PRO A 49 6.87 -18.32 13.28
N PRO A 50 6.68 -19.22 12.30
CA PRO A 50 5.37 -19.75 11.93
C PRO A 50 4.47 -20.25 13.07
N PRO A 51 4.98 -20.93 14.12
CA PRO A 51 4.14 -21.40 15.24
C PRO A 51 3.54 -20.28 16.10
N LEU A 52 4.10 -19.07 16.01
CA LEU A 52 3.65 -17.89 16.77
C LEU A 52 2.82 -16.93 15.93
N LEU A 53 2.65 -17.22 14.63
CA LEU A 53 1.76 -16.44 13.79
C LEU A 53 0.30 -16.74 14.18
N PRO A 54 -0.54 -15.70 14.34
CA PRO A 54 -1.98 -15.91 14.45
C PRO A 54 -2.48 -16.72 13.25
N ALA A 55 -3.44 -17.61 13.47
CA ALA A 55 -4.09 -18.34 12.38
C ALA A 55 -4.64 -17.33 11.35
N GLY A 56 -4.23 -17.47 10.08
CA GLY A 56 -4.63 -16.55 9.01
C GLY A 56 -3.83 -15.24 8.92
N TRP A 57 -2.59 -15.19 9.44
CA TRP A 57 -1.71 -14.03 9.25
C TRP A 57 -1.55 -13.68 7.76
N PRO A 58 -1.92 -12.45 7.32
CA PRO A 58 -1.96 -12.10 5.91
C PRO A 58 -0.58 -11.65 5.36
N GLY A 59 0.52 -11.85 6.08
CA GLY A 59 1.83 -11.27 5.75
C GLY A 59 2.26 -11.40 4.27
N PRO A 60 2.17 -12.58 3.62
CA PRO A 60 2.44 -12.71 2.19
C PRO A 60 1.47 -11.89 1.31
N ALA A 61 0.16 -12.04 1.52
CA ALA A 61 -0.86 -11.33 0.74
C ALA A 61 -0.75 -9.80 0.90
N LEU A 62 -0.42 -9.31 2.09
CA LEU A 62 -0.20 -7.90 2.35
C LEU A 62 0.98 -7.33 1.54
N ARG A 63 2.04 -8.12 1.35
CA ARG A 63 3.20 -7.70 0.55
C ARG A 63 2.85 -7.67 -0.92
N ASP A 64 2.15 -8.70 -1.42
CA ASP A 64 1.69 -8.74 -2.82
C ASP A 64 0.75 -7.57 -3.14
N ASP A 65 -0.20 -7.27 -2.24
CA ASP A 65 -1.11 -6.13 -2.38
C ASP A 65 -0.35 -4.80 -2.33
N TYR A 66 0.67 -4.68 -1.47
CA TYR A 66 1.52 -3.48 -1.41
C TYR A 66 2.37 -3.29 -2.67
N ASP A 67 2.93 -4.36 -3.25
CA ASP A 67 3.73 -4.28 -4.46
C ASP A 67 2.88 -3.83 -5.66
N ARG A 68 1.67 -4.37 -5.81
CA ARG A 68 0.71 -3.92 -6.84
C ARG A 68 0.36 -2.44 -6.65
N TYR A 69 0.03 -2.08 -5.41
CA TYR A 69 -0.32 -0.72 -5.04
C TYR A 69 0.82 0.28 -5.30
N ASP A 70 2.06 -0.03 -4.90
CA ASP A 70 3.24 0.84 -5.07
C ASP A 70 3.56 1.02 -6.56
N ALA A 71 3.43 -0.04 -7.36
CA ALA A 71 3.61 0.03 -8.81
C ALA A 71 2.61 1.00 -9.47
N ALA A 72 1.32 0.93 -9.08
CA ALA A 72 0.27 1.83 -9.56
C ALA A 72 0.54 3.28 -9.11
N TYR A 73 0.80 3.50 -7.82
CA TYR A 73 1.09 4.81 -7.26
C TYR A 73 2.28 5.50 -7.95
N ARG A 74 3.40 4.80 -8.11
CA ARG A 74 4.59 5.34 -8.79
C ARG A 74 4.34 5.67 -10.25
N ARG A 75 3.44 4.94 -10.92
CA ARG A 75 3.06 5.25 -12.31
C ARG A 75 2.36 6.60 -12.39
N VAL A 76 1.37 6.85 -11.53
CA VAL A 76 0.65 8.14 -11.46
C VAL A 76 1.61 9.26 -11.09
N LEU A 77 2.42 9.05 -10.04
CA LEU A 77 3.35 10.06 -9.54
C LEU A 77 4.37 10.49 -10.62
N ARG A 78 4.93 9.53 -11.35
CA ARG A 78 5.84 9.82 -12.47
C ARG A 78 5.16 10.57 -13.61
N ALA A 79 3.91 10.24 -13.93
CA ALA A 79 3.15 10.94 -14.96
C ALA A 79 2.91 12.40 -14.57
N TRP A 80 2.45 12.63 -13.34
CA TRP A 80 2.24 13.98 -12.79
C TRP A 80 3.53 14.82 -12.83
N PHE A 81 4.65 14.27 -12.36
CA PHE A 81 5.94 14.98 -12.39
C PHE A 81 6.50 15.25 -13.80
N ARG A 82 6.13 14.46 -14.81
CA ARG A 82 6.52 14.72 -16.21
C ARG A 82 5.75 15.90 -16.78
N GLU A 83 4.48 16.01 -16.43
CA GLU A 83 3.63 17.11 -16.89
C GLU A 83 3.94 18.42 -16.19
N ALA A 84 4.18 18.38 -14.88
CA ALA A 84 4.61 19.55 -14.11
C ALA A 84 5.96 20.13 -14.58
N ARG A 85 6.74 19.36 -15.35
CA ARG A 85 8.03 19.77 -15.94
C ARG A 85 7.93 20.21 -17.40
N ARG A 86 6.74 20.17 -18.03
CA ARG A 86 6.57 20.73 -19.37
C ARG A 86 6.62 22.27 -19.27
N PRO A 87 7.46 22.94 -20.08
CA PRO A 87 7.61 24.40 -20.05
C PRO A 87 6.34 25.13 -20.48
#